data_AF-A0A945QKG4-F1
#
_entry.id   AF-A0A945QKG4-F1
#
_cell.length_a   1.000
_cell.length_b   1.000
_cell.length_c   1.000
_cell.angle_alpha   90.00
_cell.angle_beta   90.00
_cell.angle_gamma   90.00
#
_symmetry.space_group_name_H-M   'P 1'
#
loop_
_entity.id
_entity.type
_entity.pdbx_description
1 polymer ?
#
loop_
_entity_poly.entity_id
_entity_poly.type
_entity_poly.pdbx_seq_one_letter_code
_entity_poly.pdbx_strand_id
1 'polypeptide(L)'
;FEYYTKQHIPLAKKLWANKLLNVQVVKNAQLSESDKKKSDYLVIATFEVTNMDDLHNLIKNHSEQLSNDFPNYTNVKPIIQISEVII
;
A
#
# COMPACT_ATOMS: atom_id res chain seq x y z
N PHE A 1 -12.67 5.82 1.36
CA PHE A 1 -11.96 4.79 2.16
C PHE A 1 -12.58 3.41 1.98
N GLU A 2 -13.91 3.27 1.96
CA GLU A 2 -14.57 1.98 1.72
C GLU A 2 -14.13 1.31 0.42
N TYR A 3 -14.09 2.03 -0.72
CA TYR A 3 -13.59 1.47 -1.98
C TYR A 3 -12.14 0.99 -1.86
N TYR A 4 -11.27 1.79 -1.23
CA TYR A 4 -9.87 1.41 -1.01
C TYR A 4 -9.73 0.08 -0.27
N THR A 5 -10.45 -0.10 0.85
CA THR A 5 -10.31 -1.31 1.67
C THR A 5 -11.12 -2.49 1.16
N LYS A 6 -12.24 -2.28 0.44
CA LYS A 6 -13.11 -3.36 -0.07
C LYS A 6 -12.86 -3.75 -1.53
N GLN A 7 -12.18 -2.91 -2.32
CA GLN A 7 -11.92 -3.16 -3.73
C GLN A 7 -10.42 -3.13 -4.04
N HIS A 8 -9.76 -2.00 -3.77
CA HIS A 8 -8.36 -1.81 -4.15
C HIS A 8 -7.40 -2.78 -3.43
N ILE A 9 -7.50 -2.87 -2.10
CA ILE A 9 -6.65 -3.78 -1.31
C ILE A 9 -6.90 -5.26 -1.67
N PRO A 10 -8.16 -5.73 -1.80
CA PRO A 10 -8.43 -7.07 -2.33
C PRO A 10 -7.91 -7.31 -3.74
N LEU A 11 -7.97 -6.32 -4.63
CA LEU A 11 -7.37 -6.41 -5.97
C LEU A 11 -5.86 -6.64 -5.89
N ALA A 12 -5.14 -5.85 -5.10
CA ALA A 12 -3.71 -6.04 -4.88
C ALA A 12 -3.39 -7.43 -4.30
N LYS A 13 -4.15 -7.87 -3.27
CA LYS A 13 -4.02 -9.22 -2.69
C LYS A 13 -4.23 -10.32 -3.73
N LYS A 14 -5.22 -10.17 -4.61
CA LYS A 14 -5.48 -11.14 -5.69
C LYS A 14 -4.36 -11.18 -6.72
N LEU A 15 -3.85 -10.01 -7.15
CA LEU A 15 -2.81 -9.92 -8.17
C LEU A 15 -1.47 -10.45 -7.65
N TRP A 16 -1.13 -10.16 -6.39
CA TRP A 16 0.18 -10.53 -5.83
C TRP A 16 0.17 -11.89 -5.13
N ALA A 17 -1.01 -12.38 -4.76
CA ALA A 17 -1.27 -13.76 -4.35
C ALA A 17 -0.23 -14.32 -3.35
N ASN A 18 0.39 -15.44 -3.69
CA ASN A 18 1.36 -16.14 -2.83
C ASN A 18 2.69 -15.40 -2.65
N LYS A 19 2.93 -14.30 -3.39
CA LYS A 19 4.12 -13.46 -3.23
C LYS A 19 3.90 -12.33 -2.21
N LEU A 20 2.66 -12.08 -1.82
CA LEU A 20 2.29 -11.09 -0.81
C LEU A 20 2.13 -11.78 0.54
N LEU A 21 3.11 -11.56 1.41
CA LEU A 21 3.16 -12.18 2.73
C LEU A 21 2.23 -11.49 3.73
N ASN A 22 2.16 -10.16 3.67
CA ASN A 22 1.38 -9.36 4.61
C ASN A 22 0.92 -8.04 3.98
N VAL A 23 -0.24 -7.55 4.44
CA VAL A 23 -0.76 -6.23 4.09
C VAL A 23 -1.32 -5.55 5.32
N GLN A 24 -0.82 -4.36 5.61
CA GLN A 24 -1.35 -3.50 6.65
C GLN A 24 -1.79 -2.16 6.06
N VAL A 25 -2.92 -1.65 6.54
CA VAL A 25 -3.44 -0.34 6.16
C VAL A 25 -3.71 0.45 7.42
N VAL A 26 -2.94 1.52 7.60
CA VAL A 26 -3.06 2.45 8.72
C VAL A 26 -3.67 3.75 8.20
N LYS A 27 -4.72 4.23 8.85
CA LYS A 27 -5.36 5.52 8.56
C LYS A 27 -5.25 6.42 9.79
N ASN A 28 -5.16 7.72 9.56
CA ASN A 28 -5.13 8.74 10.62
C ASN A 28 -3.95 8.56 11.59
N ALA A 29 -2.77 8.25 11.05
CA ALA A 29 -1.55 8.21 11.84
C ALA A 29 -1.30 9.56 12.53
N GLN A 30 -0.80 9.52 13.75
CA GLN A 30 -0.38 10.68 14.53
C GLN A 30 1.14 10.64 14.68
N LEU A 31 1.80 11.80 14.57
CA LEU A 31 3.26 11.88 14.64
C LEU A 31 3.77 11.89 16.08
N SER A 32 2.92 12.29 17.03
CA SER A 32 3.21 12.30 18.47
C SER A 32 1.90 12.17 19.24
N GLU A 33 1.91 11.42 20.34
CA GLU A 33 0.80 11.38 21.31
C GLU A 33 0.58 12.74 22.00
N SER A 34 1.65 13.53 22.20
CA SER A 34 1.59 14.76 23.01
C SER A 34 1.06 15.96 22.26
N ASP A 35 1.38 16.10 20.97
CA ASP A 35 1.26 17.39 20.28
C ASP A 35 0.02 17.48 19.37
N LYS A 36 -0.83 16.43 19.36
CA LYS A 36 -1.94 16.26 18.41
C LYS A 36 -1.53 16.50 16.94
N LYS A 37 -0.24 16.40 16.63
CA LYS A 37 0.29 16.66 15.30
C LYS A 37 -0.11 15.49 14.41
N LYS A 38 -1.03 15.77 13.49
CA LYS A 38 -1.48 14.79 12.50
C LYS A 38 -0.32 14.46 11.56
N SER A 39 -0.27 13.20 11.11
CA SER A 39 0.59 12.80 10.02
C SER A 39 0.23 13.57 8.75
N ASP A 40 1.24 13.90 7.95
CA ASP A 40 1.05 14.40 6.58
C ASP A 40 0.44 13.32 5.67
N TYR A 41 0.48 12.05 6.10
CA TYR A 41 -0.09 10.91 5.41
C TYR A 41 -1.47 10.56 5.96
N LEU A 42 -2.50 10.72 5.12
CA LEU A 42 -3.86 10.30 5.43
C LEU A 42 -3.96 8.78 5.65
N VAL A 43 -3.22 8.02 4.83
CA VAL A 43 -3.14 6.56 4.84
C VAL A 43 -1.70 6.14 4.58
N ILE A 44 -1.25 5.10 5.28
CA ILE A 44 0.00 4.38 5.02
C ILE A 44 -0.40 2.91 4.78
N ALA A 45 0.09 2.33 3.70
CA ALA A 45 -0.11 0.92 3.42
C ALA A 45 1.24 0.22 3.24
N THR A 46 1.42 -0.89 3.94
CA THR A 46 2.62 -1.71 3.88
C THR A 46 2.26 -3.02 3.19
N PHE A 47 3.03 -3.37 2.18
CA PHE A 47 2.93 -4.63 1.45
C PHE A 47 4.25 -5.37 1.61
N GLU A 48 4.21 -6.46 2.34
CA GLU A 48 5.38 -7.32 2.56
C GLU A 48 5.37 -8.43 1.52
N VAL A 49 6.50 -8.63 0.86
CA VAL A 49 6.64 -9.62 -0.22
C VAL A 49 7.82 -10.53 0.04
N THR A 50 7.83 -11.66 -0.66
CA THR A 50 8.79 -12.75 -0.48
C THR A 50 10.25 -12.36 -0.70
N ASN A 51 10.56 -11.52 -1.69
CA ASN A 51 11.90 -11.01 -1.99
C ASN A 51 11.84 -9.89 -3.06
N MET A 52 12.99 -9.28 -3.33
CA MET A 52 13.12 -8.19 -4.30
C MET A 52 12.80 -8.59 -5.75
N ASP A 53 13.14 -9.80 -6.19
CA ASP A 53 12.85 -10.26 -7.56
C ASP A 53 11.36 -10.44 -7.77
N ASP A 54 10.67 -11.00 -6.77
CA ASP A 54 9.22 -11.10 -6.75
C ASP A 54 8.59 -9.69 -6.76
N LEU A 55 9.10 -8.73 -5.98
CA LEU A 55 8.61 -7.33 -6.02
C LEU A 55 8.73 -6.72 -7.44
N HIS A 56 9.89 -6.85 -8.07
CA HIS A 56 10.11 -6.31 -9.42
C HIS A 56 9.15 -6.94 -10.44
N ASN A 57 8.95 -8.26 -10.39
CA ASN A 57 8.03 -8.96 -11.27
C ASN A 57 6.58 -8.51 -11.04
N LEU A 58 6.16 -8.37 -9.79
CA LEU A 58 4.83 -7.88 -9.43
C LEU A 58 4.58 -6.46 -9.93
N ILE A 59 5.54 -5.55 -9.73
CA ILE A 59 5.45 -4.17 -10.24
C ILE A 59 5.36 -4.18 -11.76
N LYS A 60 6.25 -4.91 -12.45
CA LYS A 60 6.25 -4.99 -13.91
C LYS A 60 4.92 -5.50 -14.47
N ASN A 61 4.32 -6.50 -13.84
CA ASN A 61 3.14 -7.18 -14.38
C ASN A 61 1.80 -6.54 -13.95
N HIS A 62 1.77 -5.83 -12.82
CA HIS A 62 0.50 -5.43 -12.18
C HIS A 62 0.41 -3.96 -11.77
N SER A 63 1.49 -3.18 -11.85
CA SER A 63 1.48 -1.77 -11.41
C SER A 63 0.52 -0.89 -12.22
N GLU A 64 0.42 -1.10 -13.53
CA GLU A 64 -0.51 -0.36 -14.39
C GLU A 64 -1.96 -0.62 -13.98
N GLN A 65 -2.32 -1.89 -13.79
CA GLN A 65 -3.67 -2.28 -13.36
C GLN A 65 -4.04 -1.68 -12.00
N LEU A 66 -3.10 -1.67 -11.03
CA LEU A 66 -3.33 -1.06 -9.73
C LEU A 66 -3.44 0.47 -9.83
N SER A 67 -2.58 1.11 -10.62
CA SER A 67 -2.58 2.57 -10.80
C SER A 67 -3.84 3.07 -11.50
N ASN A 68 -4.37 2.29 -12.45
CA ASN A 68 -5.63 2.60 -13.14
C ASN A 68 -6.86 2.52 -12.22
N ASP A 69 -6.74 1.87 -11.06
CA ASP A 69 -7.81 1.82 -10.05
C ASP A 69 -7.78 3.03 -9.09
N PHE A 70 -6.68 3.81 -9.06
CA PHE A 70 -6.55 4.97 -8.16
C PHE A 70 -7.68 6.01 -8.32
N PRO A 71 -8.09 6.40 -9.56
CA PRO A 71 -9.14 7.41 -9.75
C PRO A 71 -10.49 7.04 -9.10
N ASN A 72 -10.73 5.75 -8.81
CA ASN A 72 -11.97 5.29 -8.18
C ASN A 72 -12.08 5.67 -6.70
N TYR A 73 -10.97 6.05 -6.05
CA TYR A 73 -10.98 6.35 -4.61
C TYR A 73 -10.07 7.50 -4.17
N THR A 74 -9.16 7.98 -5.02
CA THR A 74 -8.23 9.06 -4.67
C THR A 74 -7.76 9.84 -5.90
N ASN A 75 -7.42 11.10 -5.69
CA ASN A 75 -6.65 11.94 -6.62
C ASN A 75 -5.22 12.20 -6.11
N VAL A 76 -4.86 11.68 -4.94
CA VAL A 76 -3.53 11.80 -4.33
C VAL A 76 -2.56 10.83 -5.02
N LYS A 77 -1.39 11.33 -5.41
CA LYS A 77 -0.27 10.48 -5.84
C LYS A 77 0.46 9.95 -4.61
N PRO A 78 0.55 8.61 -4.40
CA PRO A 78 1.26 8.07 -3.26
C PRO A 78 2.77 8.26 -3.41
N ILE A 79 3.47 8.33 -2.28
CA ILE A 79 4.92 8.17 -2.21
C ILE A 79 5.19 6.68 -1.98
N ILE A 80 6.07 6.09 -2.81
CA ILE A 80 6.45 4.68 -2.70
C ILE A 80 7.86 4.60 -2.14
N GLN A 81 8.01 3.88 -1.02
CA GLN A 81 9.30 3.52 -0.44
C GLN A 81 9.44 1.99 -0.47
N ILE A 82 10.62 1.52 -0.87
CA ILE A 82 10.99 0.10 -0.82
C ILE A 82 12.02 -0.04 0.29
N SER A 83 11.80 -0.99 1.19
CA SER A 83 12.62 -1.22 2.37
C SER A 83 12.80 -2.72 2.60
N GLU A 84 13.89 -3.09 3.26
CA GLU A 84 14.08 -4.42 3.82
C GLU A 84 13.51 -4.48 5.24
N VAL A 85 12.77 -5.54 5.55
CA VAL A 85 12.29 -5.80 6.92
C VAL A 85 13.39 -6.55 7.67
N ILE A 86 13.87 -5.96 8.77
CA ILE A 86 14.99 -6.53 9.56
C ILE A 86 14.47 -7.37 10.73
N ILE A 87 13.28 -7.07 11.25
CA ILE A 87 12.65 -7.70 12.43
C ILE A 87 11.16 -7.85 12.17
#